data_AF-A0A969B7I5-F1
#
_entry.id   AF-A0A969B7I5-F1
#
_cell.length_a   1.000
_cell.length_b   1.000
_cell.length_c   1.000
_cell.angle_alpha   90.00
_cell.angle_beta   90.00
_cell.angle_gamma   90.00
#
_symmetry.space_group_name_H-M   'P 1'
#
loop_
_entity.id
_entity.type
_entity.pdbx_description
1 polymer ?
#
loop_
_entity_poly.entity_id
_entity_poly.type
_entity_poly.pdbx_seq_one_letter_code
_entity_poly.pdbx_strand_id
1 'polypeptide(L)'
;MFVTDAPGGGGKRDVHSYDYYDKVTGISIYRSPSVDDKKLFVYFDPLDSLPEQGKKLWEDESLHEQLIANAIKNSGFEDLTQA
;
A
#
# COMPACT_ATOMS: atom_id res chain seq x y z
N MET A 1 6.14 13.99 14.53
CA MET A 1 6.61 12.60 14.41
C MET A 1 5.71 11.73 15.26
N PHE A 2 4.81 11.01 14.61
CA PHE A 2 3.85 10.11 15.26
C PHE A 2 4.17 8.72 14.73
N VAL A 3 4.51 7.80 15.62
CA VAL A 3 5.05 6.49 15.25
C VAL A 3 3.99 5.43 15.49
N THR A 4 3.58 4.74 14.44
CA THR A 4 2.63 3.62 14.52
C THR A 4 3.33 2.29 14.29
N ASP A 5 2.87 1.26 14.99
CA ASP A 5 3.22 -0.12 14.65
C ASP A 5 2.50 -0.50 13.36
N ALA A 6 3.26 -0.92 12.34
CA ALA A 6 2.69 -1.46 11.11
C ALA A 6 2.04 -2.83 11.41
N PRO A 7 0.73 -3.04 11.17
CA PRO A 7 0.10 -4.36 11.30
C PRO A 7 0.85 -5.43 10.50
N GLY A 8 0.93 -6.65 11.05
CA GLY A 8 1.67 -7.77 10.45
C GLY A 8 3.17 -7.82 10.78
N GLY A 9 3.68 -6.96 11.67
CA GLY A 9 5.08 -7.00 12.12
C GLY A 9 6.05 -6.17 11.29
N GLY A 10 5.56 -5.14 10.58
CA GLY A 10 6.40 -4.23 9.78
C GLY A 10 7.25 -3.23 10.60
N GLY A 11 7.25 -3.32 11.94
CA GLY A 11 8.01 -2.45 12.83
C GLY A 11 7.34 -1.09 13.11
N LYS A 12 8.08 -0.21 13.81
CA LYS A 12 7.65 1.14 14.21
C LYS A 12 8.09 2.17 13.19
N ARG A 13 7.17 2.94 12.61
CA ARG A 13 7.51 4.01 11.64
C ARG A 13 6.70 5.28 11.84
N ASP A 14 7.26 6.39 11.38
CA ASP A 14 6.52 7.64 11.24
C ASP A 14 5.33 7.43 10.28
N VAL A 15 4.14 7.84 10.72
CA VAL A 15 2.84 7.65 10.02
C VAL A 15 2.84 8.15 8.57
N HIS A 16 3.74 9.07 8.23
CA HIS A 16 3.81 9.69 6.91
C HIS A 16 4.87 9.09 5.96
N SER A 17 5.52 7.98 6.33
CA SER A 17 6.60 7.39 5.52
C SER A 17 6.12 6.21 4.67
N TYR A 18 6.00 6.39 3.35
CA TYR A 18 5.72 5.33 2.38
C TYR A 18 6.88 5.16 1.39
N ASP A 19 7.11 3.94 0.90
CA ASP A 19 8.05 3.71 -0.21
C ASP A 19 7.38 4.08 -1.55
N TYR A 20 6.07 3.82 -1.69
CA TYR A 20 5.26 4.23 -2.82
C TYR A 20 3.83 4.57 -2.37
N TYR A 21 3.22 5.58 -3.01
CA TYR A 21 1.84 5.97 -2.78
C TYR A 21 1.14 6.39 -4.07
N ASP A 22 0.01 5.75 -4.36
CA ASP A 22 -0.90 6.15 -5.42
C ASP A 22 -2.11 6.89 -4.84
N LYS A 23 -2.18 8.19 -5.10
CA LYS A 23 -3.26 9.08 -4.63
C LYS A 23 -4.62 8.78 -5.26
N VAL A 24 -4.66 8.16 -6.43
CA VAL A 24 -5.92 7.86 -7.13
C VAL A 24 -6.56 6.64 -6.49
N THR A 25 -5.79 5.57 -6.30
CA THR A 25 -6.28 4.32 -5.73
C THR A 25 -6.21 4.30 -4.20
N GLY A 26 -5.45 5.20 -3.57
CA GLY A 26 -5.19 5.20 -2.13
C GLY A 26 -4.28 4.07 -1.67
N ILE A 27 -3.57 3.41 -2.59
CA ILE A 27 -2.70 2.28 -2.27
C ILE A 27 -1.35 2.82 -1.82
N SER A 28 -0.95 2.46 -0.61
CA SER A 28 0.38 2.73 -0.07
C SER A 28 1.16 1.43 0.09
N ILE A 29 2.43 1.43 -0.33
CA ILE A 29 3.32 0.26 -0.27
C ILE A 29 4.52 0.57 0.61
N TYR A 30 4.89 -0.42 1.43
CA TYR A 30 5.96 -0.32 2.40
C TYR A 30 6.78 -1.61 2.44
N ARG A 31 8.10 -1.47 2.60
CA ARG A 31 9.00 -2.58 2.97
C ARG A 31 9.22 -2.60 4.47
N SER A 32 9.34 -3.79 5.06
CA SER A 32 9.77 -3.90 6.46
C SER A 32 11.21 -3.43 6.59
N PRO A 33 11.52 -2.47 7.48
CA PRO A 33 12.88 -1.99 7.66
C PRO A 33 13.76 -2.93 8.49
N SER A 34 13.17 -3.91 9.21
CA SER A 34 13.91 -4.62 10.27
C SER A 34 13.48 -6.05 10.52
N VAL A 35 12.36 -6.52 9.99
CA VAL A 35 11.85 -7.88 10.28
C VAL A 35 12.05 -8.83 9.10
N ASP A 36 11.79 -8.37 7.87
CA ASP A 36 12.00 -9.15 6.65
C ASP A 36 12.11 -8.22 5.44
N ASP A 37 13.31 -8.06 4.90
CA ASP A 37 13.59 -7.17 3.77
C ASP A 37 12.94 -7.64 2.46
N LYS A 38 12.38 -8.86 2.44
CA LYS A 38 11.69 -9.44 1.28
C LYS A 38 10.17 -9.26 1.33
N LYS A 39 9.62 -8.72 2.42
CA LYS A 39 8.18 -8.56 2.59
C LYS A 39 7.70 -7.16 2.24
N LEU A 40 6.63 -7.13 1.46
CA LEU A 40 5.84 -5.94 1.17
C LEU A 40 4.55 -5.93 1.99
N PHE A 41 4.20 -4.74 2.45
CA PHE A 41 2.94 -4.46 3.10
C PHE A 41 2.18 -3.45 2.25
N VAL A 42 0.91 -3.73 2.00
CA VAL A 42 0.00 -2.90 1.21
C VAL A 42 -1.08 -2.38 2.13
N TYR A 43 -1.34 -1.07 2.07
CA TYR A 43 -2.40 -0.40 2.82
C TYR A 43 -3.31 0.35 1.88
N PHE A 44 -4.56 0.50 2.30
CA PHE A 44 -5.62 1.14 1.54
C PHE A 44 -6.19 2.30 2.34
N ASP A 45 -6.23 3.48 1.74
CA ASP A 45 -6.93 4.62 2.30
C ASP A 45 -8.45 4.34 2.37
N PRO A 46 -9.20 4.95 3.31
CA PRO A 46 -10.65 4.83 3.34
C PRO A 46 -11.28 5.30 2.03
N LEU A 47 -12.28 4.56 1.53
CA LEU A 47 -12.92 4.82 0.22
C LEU A 47 -13.43 6.26 0.09
N ASP A 48 -14.01 6.82 1.16
CA ASP A 48 -14.54 8.19 1.18
C ASP A 48 -13.47 9.27 1.04
N SER A 49 -12.22 8.95 1.35
CA SER A 49 -11.08 9.87 1.22
C SER A 49 -10.50 9.94 -0.19
N LEU A 50 -10.86 8.99 -1.06
CA LEU A 50 -10.35 8.92 -2.43
C LEU A 50 -11.00 9.97 -3.35
N PRO A 51 -10.30 10.39 -4.41
CA PRO A 51 -10.96 11.11 -5.51
C PRO A 51 -12.01 10.22 -6.19
N GLU A 52 -12.99 10.85 -6.84
CA GLU A 52 -14.11 10.15 -7.50
C GLU A 52 -13.69 9.06 -8.50
N GLN A 53 -12.56 9.28 -9.19
CA GLN A 53 -11.98 8.26 -10.06
C GLN A 53 -11.57 7.00 -9.29
N GLY A 54 -10.93 7.17 -8.14
CA GLY A 54 -10.52 6.08 -7.26
C GLY A 54 -11.72 5.30 -6.73
N LYS A 55 -12.75 6.02 -6.26
CA LYS A 55 -13.98 5.39 -5.77
C LYS A 55 -14.60 4.47 -6.81
N LYS A 56 -14.75 4.96 -8.06
CA LYS A 56 -15.29 4.16 -9.17
C LYS A 56 -14.46 2.93 -9.52
N LEU A 57 -13.13 3.01 -9.41
CA LEU A 57 -12.26 1.86 -9.63
C LEU A 57 -12.48 0.79 -8.56
N TRP A 58 -12.67 1.20 -7.30
CA TRP A 58 -12.92 0.30 -6.18
C TRP A 58 -14.37 -0.23 -6.11
N GLU A 59 -15.33 0.42 -6.77
CA GLU A 59 -16.69 -0.10 -6.94
C GLU A 59 -16.74 -1.40 -7.77
N ASP A 60 -15.77 -1.61 -8.65
CA ASP A 60 -15.66 -2.83 -9.46
C ASP A 60 -14.70 -3.83 -8.80
N GLU A 61 -15.26 -4.84 -8.12
CA GLU A 61 -14.50 -5.90 -7.45
C GLU A 61 -13.56 -6.68 -8.40
N SER A 62 -13.88 -6.74 -9.69
CA SER A 62 -13.03 -7.45 -10.67
C SER A 62 -11.70 -6.74 -10.92
N LEU A 63 -11.60 -5.46 -10.56
CA LEU A 63 -10.40 -4.65 -10.73
C LEU A 63 -9.46 -4.70 -9.52
N HIS A 64 -9.92 -5.12 -8.34
CA HIS A 64 -9.15 -4.99 -7.09
C HIS A 64 -7.75 -5.62 -7.18
N GLU A 65 -7.68 -6.87 -7.63
CA GLU A 65 -6.40 -7.58 -7.82
C GLU A 65 -5.48 -6.87 -8.83
N GLN A 66 -6.06 -6.31 -9.90
CA GLN A 66 -5.30 -5.58 -10.91
C GLN A 66 -4.77 -4.25 -10.37
N LEU A 67 -5.56 -3.53 -9.55
CA LEU A 67 -5.12 -2.29 -8.90
C LEU A 67 -3.93 -2.55 -7.97
N ILE A 68 -4.00 -3.61 -7.16
CA ILE A 68 -2.91 -4.02 -6.27
C ILE A 68 -1.67 -4.41 -7.07
N ALA A 69 -1.81 -5.27 -8.08
CA ALA A 69 -0.70 -5.70 -8.93
C ALA A 69 -0.03 -4.52 -9.65
N ASN A 70 -0.82 -3.58 -10.16
CA ASN A 70 -0.31 -2.36 -10.79
C ASN A 70 0.44 -1.48 -9.81
N ALA A 71 -0.07 -1.32 -8.58
CA ALA A 71 0.63 -0.56 -7.55
C ALA A 71 1.99 -1.20 -7.19
N ILE A 72 2.04 -2.52 -7.02
CA ILE A 72 3.28 -3.26 -6.75
C ILE A 72 4.28 -3.08 -7.90
N LYS A 73 3.83 -3.26 -9.14
CA LYS A 73 4.67 -3.03 -10.32
C LYS A 73 5.20 -1.59 -10.39
N ASN A 74 4.33 -0.61 -10.19
CA ASN A 74 4.71 0.81 -10.22
C ASN A 74 5.66 1.21 -9.08
N SER A 75 5.64 0.48 -7.96
CA SER A 75 6.58 0.69 -6.86
C SER A 75 8.00 0.18 -7.17
N GLY A 76 8.17 -0.68 -8.18
CA GLY A 76 9.45 -1.30 -8.53
C GLY A 76 9.86 -2.44 -7.59
N PHE A 77 8.92 -2.98 -6.81
CA PHE A 77 9.16 -4.07 -5.86
C PHE A 77 8.53 -5.40 -6.30
N GLU A 78 8.37 -5.60 -7.60
CA GLU A 78 7.77 -6.79 -8.21
C GLU A 78 8.43 -8.12 -7.82
N ASP A 79 9.71 -8.09 -7.44
CA ASP A 79 10.47 -9.27 -6.99
C ASP A 79 10.25 -9.62 -5.50
N LEU A 80 9.51 -8.80 -4.76
CA LEU A 80 9.27 -8.98 -3.32
C LEU A 80 7.90 -9.62 -3.08
N THR A 81 7.79 -10.37 -1.97
CA THR A 81 6.56 -11.11 -1.64
C THR A 81 5.61 -10.26 -0.79
N GLN A 82 4.33 -10.25 -1.13
CA GLN A 82 3.28 -9.65 -0.30
C GLN A 82 3.05 -10.50 0.96
N ALA A 83 2.94 -9.83 2.11
CA ALA A 83 2.71 -10.45 3.42
C ALA A 83 1.24 -10.76 3.71
#